data_AF-A0A3B0C0T3-F1
#
_entry.id   AF-A0A3B0C0T3-F1
#
_cell.length_a   1.000
_cell.length_b   1.000
_cell.length_c   1.000
_cell.angle_alpha   90.00
_cell.angle_beta   90.00
_cell.angle_gamma   90.00
#
_symmetry.space_group_name_H-M   'P 1'
#
loop_
_entity.id
_entity.type
_entity.pdbx_description
1 polymer ?
#
loop_
_entity_poly.entity_id
_entity_poly.type
_entity_poly.pdbx_seq_one_letter_code
_entity_poly.pdbx_strand_id
1 'polypeptide(L)'
;MNEWQEEALSEMIAAIQKWFDEQEQRNDVEGAVKRTPLQIGIFNELILDYQPGRTSVDGFDLGWDTEGGKPAKASPFTREQVLHEVRPFLADFVKEKLDKLKASPLIDYRFTLQGTFATTDGPVQVTVLEIEYDDKKRQLLERIQTYIENKLENGAYPTKPLETFFLARHLLDPFLFPQPEVARTIAVFQRIQGLNKERAQALAEHRSHITQALSSWAEDVFLPRYCEVTRSAYRTNEYTARPGAALENKDEPNQPVDLLLYGAVMILRYEPSYSKVRGQTFLELAAQLGSGKAVHMLKEGSDSFSPDEVHMRHELVECKANDVFALITVEIRKEEAGAYQQAISFIVALLRKGFPKSYKIKLKSAAREALPVKGLAKSDTHRFFANALAYSELHPLLEEYAREAMETFEWYGDTEGEKGVMPGSYAVFGLGLASERYFPLVEAYMALVDEEHQLAQDKFTPVFAETFGLSEHSIPALVACLRCSHDSLKLKIQPELESEDKLLLFVQHVEALPDYDAERVLYPIWGHTEKLAALARKAKEPRKGLLLRLLEAAGKA
;
A
#
# COMPACT_ATOMS: atom_id res chain seq x y z
N MET A 1 4.36 -31.26 44.64
CA MET A 1 3.41 -30.13 44.53
C MET A 1 2.44 -30.18 45.70
N ASN A 2 1.90 -29.02 46.11
CA ASN A 2 0.79 -28.94 47.06
C ASN A 2 -0.56 -28.90 46.31
N GLU A 3 -1.68 -29.06 47.02
CA GLU A 3 -3.04 -29.12 46.44
C GLU A 3 -3.35 -27.90 45.56
N TRP A 4 -2.88 -26.71 45.95
CA TRP A 4 -3.11 -25.47 45.21
C TRP A 4 -2.30 -25.40 43.90
N GLN A 5 -1.09 -25.97 43.89
CA GLN A 5 -0.28 -26.13 42.68
C GLN A 5 -0.86 -27.18 41.72
N GLU A 6 -1.45 -28.25 42.25
CA GLU A 6 -2.11 -29.29 41.44
C GLU A 6 -3.39 -28.77 40.77
N GLU A 7 -4.18 -27.95 41.47
CA GLU A 7 -5.34 -27.25 40.90
C GLU A 7 -4.93 -26.31 39.77
N ALA A 8 -3.87 -25.51 39.99
CA ALA A 8 -3.36 -24.60 38.98
C ALA A 8 -2.84 -25.31 37.73
N LEU A 9 -2.13 -26.44 37.91
CA LEU A 9 -1.66 -27.25 36.79
C LEU A 9 -2.84 -27.87 36.03
N SER A 10 -3.86 -28.34 36.75
CA SER A 10 -5.09 -28.86 36.14
C SER A 10 -5.85 -27.81 35.33
N GLU A 11 -5.87 -26.55 35.81
CA GLU A 11 -6.45 -25.42 35.07
C GLU A 11 -5.73 -25.20 33.74
N MET A 12 -4.39 -25.17 33.75
CA MET A 12 -3.57 -25.01 32.55
C MET A 12 -3.75 -26.18 31.56
N ILE A 13 -3.73 -27.42 32.06
CA ILE A 13 -3.98 -28.61 31.23
C ILE A 13 -5.36 -28.55 30.59
N ALA A 14 -6.39 -28.22 31.37
CA ALA A 14 -7.76 -28.15 30.87
C ALA A 14 -7.92 -27.10 29.77
N ALA A 15 -7.27 -25.94 29.90
CA ALA A 15 -7.28 -24.89 28.90
C ALA A 15 -6.58 -25.35 27.60
N ILE A 16 -5.40 -25.96 27.70
CA ILE A 16 -4.66 -26.50 26.54
C ILE A 16 -5.47 -27.62 25.87
N GLN A 17 -6.00 -28.55 26.67
CA GLN A 17 -6.79 -29.68 26.20
C GLN A 17 -8.01 -29.20 25.42
N LYS A 18 -8.73 -28.22 25.96
CA LYS A 18 -9.89 -27.61 25.30
C LYS A 18 -9.52 -27.03 23.94
N TRP A 19 -8.38 -26.34 23.84
CA TRP A 19 -7.92 -25.79 22.56
C TRP A 19 -7.68 -26.89 21.52
N PHE A 20 -6.97 -27.97 21.89
CA PHE A 20 -6.75 -29.11 20.97
C PHE A 20 -8.07 -29.77 20.55
N ASP A 21 -8.98 -30.00 21.49
CA ASP A 21 -10.29 -30.62 21.21
C ASP A 21 -11.13 -29.77 20.27
N GLU A 22 -11.09 -28.43 20.41
CA GLU A 22 -11.74 -27.49 19.50
C GLU A 22 -11.11 -27.52 18.10
N GLN A 23 -9.77 -27.57 18.01
CA GLN A 23 -9.07 -27.58 16.72
C GLN A 23 -9.23 -28.92 15.98
N GLU A 24 -9.32 -30.04 16.68
CA GLU A 24 -9.55 -31.37 16.07
C GLU A 24 -10.97 -31.54 15.51
N GLN A 25 -11.95 -30.78 16.01
CA GLN A 25 -13.34 -30.81 15.52
C GLN A 25 -13.54 -30.00 14.22
N ARG A 26 -12.51 -29.32 13.73
CA ARG A 26 -12.59 -28.51 12.52
C ARG A 26 -12.74 -29.38 11.27
N ASN A 27 -13.75 -29.07 10.47
CA ASN A 27 -14.02 -29.75 9.19
C ASN A 27 -13.34 -29.07 7.99
N ASP A 28 -12.73 -27.90 8.17
CA ASP A 28 -12.12 -27.10 7.11
C ASP A 28 -10.62 -27.36 6.91
N VAL A 29 -9.99 -28.15 7.78
CA VAL A 29 -8.53 -28.35 7.85
C VAL A 29 -7.97 -28.85 6.51
N GLU A 30 -8.54 -29.92 5.97
CA GLU A 30 -8.09 -30.46 4.68
C GLU A 30 -8.34 -29.49 3.53
N GLY A 31 -9.46 -28.77 3.56
CA GLY A 31 -9.81 -27.78 2.55
C GLY A 31 -8.82 -26.62 2.54
N ALA A 32 -8.42 -26.15 3.73
CA ALA A 32 -7.47 -25.07 3.91
C ALA A 32 -6.10 -25.40 3.27
N VAL A 33 -5.49 -26.54 3.64
CA VAL A 33 -4.16 -26.93 3.12
C VAL A 33 -4.17 -27.29 1.63
N LYS A 34 -5.32 -27.68 1.05
CA LYS A 34 -5.44 -27.96 -0.40
C LYS A 34 -5.47 -26.70 -1.27
N ARG A 35 -5.62 -25.50 -0.69
CA ARG A 35 -5.67 -24.23 -1.45
C ARG A 35 -4.34 -23.90 -2.13
N THR A 36 -3.23 -24.35 -1.56
CA THR A 36 -1.87 -24.11 -2.09
C THR A 36 -0.92 -25.22 -1.65
N PRO A 37 0.01 -25.67 -2.51
CA PRO A 37 1.04 -26.64 -2.11
C PRO A 37 1.98 -26.09 -1.03
N LEU A 38 2.07 -24.77 -0.89
CA LEU A 38 2.98 -24.11 0.06
C LEU A 38 2.50 -24.15 1.51
N GLN A 39 1.32 -24.71 1.78
CA GLN A 39 0.80 -24.89 3.14
C GLN A 39 0.87 -26.37 3.52
N ILE A 40 1.65 -26.70 4.57
CA ILE A 40 1.79 -28.08 5.07
C ILE A 40 1.12 -28.30 6.44
N GLY A 41 0.80 -27.22 7.15
CA GLY A 41 -0.15 -27.23 8.25
C GLY A 41 -0.84 -25.89 8.50
N ILE A 42 -1.62 -25.81 9.58
CA ILE A 42 -2.42 -24.62 9.93
C ILE A 42 -1.82 -23.91 11.15
N PHE A 43 -1.58 -24.65 12.23
CA PHE A 43 -1.10 -24.09 13.49
C PHE A 43 0.38 -24.40 13.71
N ASN A 44 1.14 -23.36 14.03
CA ASN A 44 2.57 -23.42 14.34
C ASN A 44 2.90 -22.84 15.72
N GLU A 45 1.91 -22.30 16.43
CA GLU A 45 2.09 -21.68 17.75
C GLU A 45 0.88 -21.91 18.65
N LEU A 46 1.15 -21.97 19.96
CA LEU A 46 0.19 -21.92 21.04
C LEU A 46 0.72 -20.97 22.12
N ILE A 47 -0.13 -20.09 22.63
CA ILE A 47 0.21 -19.13 23.67
C ILE A 47 -0.66 -19.39 24.88
N LEU A 48 -0.02 -19.73 25.99
CA LEU A 48 -0.65 -19.89 27.29
C LEU A 48 -0.40 -18.64 28.13
N ASP A 49 -1.46 -17.94 28.52
CA ASP A 49 -1.40 -16.91 29.57
C ASP A 49 -2.08 -17.45 30.83
N TYR A 50 -1.26 -17.75 31.83
CA TYR A 50 -1.69 -18.24 33.13
C TYR A 50 -1.71 -17.11 34.16
N GLN A 51 -2.92 -16.72 34.54
CA GLN A 51 -3.20 -16.02 35.78
C GLN A 51 -4.13 -16.89 36.63
N PRO A 52 -3.88 -17.04 37.95
CA PRO A 52 -4.73 -17.87 38.81
C PRO A 52 -6.24 -17.52 38.68
N GLY A 53 -7.04 -18.48 38.18
CA GLY A 53 -8.48 -18.30 37.94
C GLY A 53 -8.85 -17.55 36.65
N ARG A 54 -7.86 -17.23 35.81
CA ARG A 54 -8.01 -16.63 34.48
C ARG A 54 -6.89 -17.14 33.57
N THR A 55 -6.98 -18.41 33.20
CA THR A 55 -6.10 -19.01 32.19
C THR A 55 -6.71 -18.88 30.80
N SER A 56 -5.92 -18.40 29.83
CA SER A 56 -6.29 -18.38 28.42
C SER A 56 -5.25 -19.10 27.56
N VAL A 57 -5.73 -19.74 26.50
CA VAL A 57 -4.91 -20.41 25.50
C VAL A 57 -5.39 -19.97 24.12
N ASP A 58 -4.49 -19.35 23.36
CA ASP A 58 -4.78 -18.82 22.03
C ASP A 58 -3.73 -19.29 21.02
N GLY A 59 -4.14 -19.43 19.76
CA GLY A 59 -3.23 -19.83 18.66
C GLY A 59 -2.53 -18.65 17.98
N PHE A 60 -2.63 -17.45 18.53
CA PHE A 60 -2.04 -16.21 18.01
C PHE A 60 -1.95 -15.15 19.11
N ASP A 61 -0.84 -14.40 19.17
CA ASP A 61 -0.68 -13.30 20.14
C ASP A 61 -1.54 -12.09 19.71
N LEU A 62 -2.64 -11.84 20.41
CA LEU A 62 -3.47 -10.66 20.14
C LEU A 62 -2.82 -9.35 20.64
N GLY A 63 -1.66 -9.40 21.31
CA GLY A 63 -0.95 -8.22 21.82
C GLY A 63 -1.78 -7.43 22.83
N TRP A 64 -2.71 -8.09 23.51
CA TRP A 64 -3.36 -7.54 24.69
C TRP A 64 -2.41 -7.78 25.84
N ASP A 65 -1.39 -6.93 25.94
CA ASP A 65 -0.72 -6.73 27.22
C ASP A 65 -1.85 -6.45 28.21
N THR A 66 -2.16 -7.40 29.09
CA THR A 66 -3.04 -7.16 30.22
C THR A 66 -2.28 -6.35 31.27
N GLU A 67 -1.68 -5.23 30.84
CA GLU A 67 -1.25 -4.16 31.73
C GLU A 67 -2.49 -3.62 32.44
N GLY A 68 -2.78 -4.18 33.62
CA GLY A 68 -3.78 -3.64 34.54
C GLY A 68 -4.65 -4.64 35.29
N GLY A 69 -4.58 -5.94 34.99
CA GLY A 69 -5.28 -6.94 35.79
C GLY A 69 -4.45 -7.35 37.00
N LYS A 70 -4.79 -6.89 38.21
CA LYS A 70 -4.27 -7.57 39.42
C LYS A 70 -4.73 -9.02 39.35
N PRO A 71 -3.84 -10.02 39.54
CA PRO A 71 -4.25 -11.42 39.51
C PRO A 71 -5.33 -11.63 40.58
N ALA A 72 -6.41 -12.33 40.21
CA ALA A 72 -7.57 -12.50 41.09
C ALA A 72 -7.22 -13.30 42.37
N LYS A 73 -6.14 -14.09 42.33
CA LYS A 73 -5.57 -14.83 43.45
C LYS A 73 -4.04 -14.73 43.43
N ALA A 74 -3.40 -14.95 44.57
CA ALA A 74 -1.94 -15.07 44.63
C ALA A 74 -1.45 -16.25 43.77
N SER A 75 -0.26 -16.14 43.17
CA SER A 75 0.27 -17.23 42.36
C SER A 75 0.79 -18.37 43.25
N PRO A 76 0.47 -19.64 42.92
CA PRO A 76 0.94 -20.81 43.67
C PRO A 76 2.37 -21.23 43.33
N PHE A 77 3.00 -20.60 42.34
CA PHE A 77 4.35 -20.96 41.87
C PHE A 77 5.35 -19.83 42.06
N THR A 78 6.56 -20.19 42.46
CA THR A 78 7.74 -19.31 42.33
C THR A 78 8.28 -19.37 40.90
N ARG A 79 9.15 -18.42 40.53
CA ARG A 79 9.83 -18.44 39.24
C ARG A 79 10.60 -19.75 38.98
N GLU A 80 11.29 -20.28 39.98
CA GLU A 80 12.06 -21.53 39.86
C GLU A 80 11.14 -22.74 39.63
N GLN A 81 10.01 -22.80 40.32
CA GLN A 81 9.02 -23.87 40.13
C GLN A 81 8.40 -23.85 38.73
N VAL A 82 8.13 -22.66 38.18
CA VAL A 82 7.68 -22.54 36.78
C VAL A 82 8.72 -23.12 35.82
N LEU A 83 9.99 -22.76 36.00
CA LEU A 83 11.05 -23.16 35.07
C LEU A 83 11.43 -24.64 35.17
N HIS A 84 11.39 -25.24 36.37
CA HIS A 84 11.90 -26.59 36.63
C HIS A 84 10.82 -27.65 36.84
N GLU A 85 9.58 -27.28 37.20
CA GLU A 85 8.49 -28.23 37.45
C GLU A 85 7.36 -28.07 36.43
N VAL A 86 6.77 -26.87 36.32
CA VAL A 86 5.61 -26.62 35.46
C VAL A 86 5.96 -26.71 33.98
N ARG A 87 7.03 -26.05 33.56
CA ARG A 87 7.49 -26.04 32.17
C ARG A 87 7.70 -27.45 31.59
N PRO A 88 8.54 -28.34 32.19
CA PRO A 88 8.75 -29.66 31.62
C PRO A 88 7.46 -30.51 31.63
N PHE A 89 6.63 -30.39 32.67
CA PHE A 89 5.36 -31.10 32.73
C PHE A 89 4.42 -30.72 31.57
N LEU A 90 4.22 -29.42 31.35
CA LEU A 90 3.37 -28.94 30.25
C LEU A 90 3.97 -29.30 28.88
N ALA A 91 5.30 -29.25 28.76
CA ALA A 91 6.00 -29.67 27.54
C ALA A 91 5.72 -31.13 27.20
N ASP A 92 5.81 -32.05 28.17
CA ASP A 92 5.54 -33.48 27.97
C ASP A 92 4.07 -33.73 27.61
N PHE A 93 3.14 -33.07 28.30
CA PHE A 93 1.71 -33.17 28.01
C PHE A 93 1.37 -32.74 26.57
N VAL A 94 1.88 -31.58 26.15
CA VAL A 94 1.62 -31.06 24.80
C VAL A 94 2.34 -31.89 23.74
N LYS A 95 3.55 -32.37 24.03
CA LYS A 95 4.27 -33.27 23.13
C LYS A 95 3.49 -34.56 22.86
N GLU A 96 2.87 -35.18 23.87
CA GLU A 96 2.05 -36.38 23.67
C GLU A 96 0.86 -36.12 22.74
N LYS A 97 0.26 -34.93 22.82
CA LYS A 97 -0.84 -34.51 21.93
C LYS A 97 -0.34 -34.30 20.50
N LEU A 98 0.76 -33.55 20.36
CA LEU A 98 1.39 -33.25 19.09
C LEU A 98 1.88 -34.52 18.37
N ASP A 99 2.40 -35.51 19.08
CA ASP A 99 2.83 -36.80 18.51
C ASP A 99 1.69 -37.57 17.84
N LYS A 100 0.46 -37.43 18.34
CA LYS A 100 -0.76 -38.00 17.73
C LYS A 100 -1.17 -37.23 16.47
N LEU A 101 -0.82 -35.95 16.38
CA LEU A 101 -1.17 -35.03 15.29
C LEU A 101 -0.03 -34.80 14.29
N LYS A 102 1.13 -35.43 14.45
CA LYS A 102 2.32 -35.17 13.61
C LYS A 102 2.10 -35.38 12.12
N ALA A 103 1.23 -36.32 11.72
CA ALA A 103 0.87 -36.57 10.32
C ALA A 103 -0.35 -35.75 9.85
N SER A 104 -1.05 -35.10 10.78
CA SER A 104 -2.23 -34.29 10.48
C SER A 104 -1.83 -32.97 9.81
N PRO A 105 -2.62 -32.45 8.85
CA PRO A 105 -2.47 -31.10 8.32
C PRO A 105 -2.86 -30.00 9.32
N LEU A 106 -3.30 -30.36 10.53
CA LEU A 106 -3.63 -29.39 11.57
C LEU A 106 -2.39 -28.65 12.07
N ILE A 107 -1.28 -29.37 12.27
CA ILE A 107 -0.04 -28.84 12.81
C ILE A 107 0.96 -28.61 11.66
N ASP A 108 1.64 -27.47 11.67
CA ASP A 108 2.67 -27.15 10.68
C ASP A 108 3.96 -27.99 10.89
N TYR A 109 4.98 -27.74 10.08
CA TYR A 109 6.27 -28.42 10.21
C TYR A 109 7.00 -28.08 11.52
N ARG A 110 6.67 -26.94 12.13
CA ARG A 110 7.20 -26.46 13.42
C ARG A 110 6.05 -26.04 14.33
N PHE A 111 6.18 -26.31 15.62
CA PHE A 111 5.20 -25.92 16.62
C PHE A 111 5.89 -25.39 17.89
N THR A 112 5.46 -24.23 18.36
CA THR A 112 5.99 -23.60 19.58
C THR A 112 4.88 -23.36 20.59
N LEU A 113 5.14 -23.66 21.86
CA LEU A 113 4.30 -23.26 22.99
C LEU A 113 5.02 -22.18 23.79
N GLN A 114 4.50 -20.97 23.75
CA GLN A 114 4.92 -19.88 24.63
C GLN A 114 4.01 -19.83 25.85
N GLY A 115 4.60 -19.58 27.02
CA GLY A 115 3.86 -19.47 28.28
C GLY A 115 4.22 -18.21 29.03
N THR A 116 3.21 -17.41 29.40
CA THR A 116 3.30 -16.33 30.38
C THR A 116 2.67 -16.83 31.68
N PHE A 117 3.44 -16.86 32.76
CA PHE A 117 3.00 -17.39 34.05
C PHE A 117 3.09 -16.31 35.11
N ALA A 118 1.98 -15.99 35.78
CA ALA A 118 2.04 -15.22 37.01
C ALA A 118 2.82 -16.02 38.08
N THR A 119 3.83 -15.42 38.72
CA THR A 119 4.58 -16.03 39.84
C THR A 119 4.60 -15.13 41.06
N THR A 120 5.08 -15.64 42.20
CA THR A 120 5.27 -14.84 43.43
C THR A 120 6.22 -13.64 43.22
N ASP A 121 7.13 -13.74 42.25
CA ASP A 121 8.19 -12.75 42.00
C ASP A 121 7.89 -11.87 40.76
N GLY A 122 6.65 -11.92 40.26
CA GLY A 122 6.22 -11.26 39.03
C GLY A 122 5.99 -12.24 37.86
N PRO A 123 5.47 -11.77 36.72
CA PRO A 123 5.23 -12.63 35.57
C PRO A 123 6.53 -13.15 34.95
N VAL A 124 6.50 -14.41 34.52
CA VAL A 124 7.62 -15.08 33.85
C VAL A 124 7.14 -15.55 32.48
N GLN A 125 7.80 -15.08 31.42
CA GLN A 125 7.60 -15.55 30.06
C GLN A 125 8.67 -16.59 29.71
N VAL A 126 8.26 -17.73 29.16
CA VAL A 126 9.17 -18.81 28.77
C VAL A 126 8.62 -19.63 27.61
N THR A 127 9.51 -20.07 26.72
CA THR A 127 9.20 -21.08 25.72
C THR A 127 9.11 -22.45 26.39
N VAL A 128 7.88 -22.96 26.48
CA VAL A 128 7.58 -24.23 27.16
C VAL A 128 8.03 -25.41 26.32
N LEU A 129 7.70 -25.40 25.03
CA LEU A 129 8.00 -26.46 24.08
C LEU A 129 8.29 -25.86 22.71
N GLU A 130 9.29 -26.40 22.02
CA GLU A 130 9.54 -26.15 20.60
C GLU A 130 9.84 -27.50 19.93
N ILE A 131 9.07 -27.85 18.90
CA ILE A 131 9.22 -29.10 18.16
C ILE A 131 9.28 -28.80 16.67
N GLU A 132 10.15 -29.51 15.97
CA GLU A 132 10.26 -29.54 14.51
C GLU A 132 10.02 -30.97 14.00
N TYR A 133 9.26 -31.09 12.91
CA TYR A 133 9.00 -32.35 12.22
C TYR A 133 9.81 -32.44 10.92
N ASP A 134 10.95 -33.13 10.98
CA ASP A 134 11.90 -33.26 9.87
C ASP A 134 11.26 -33.71 8.55
N ASP A 135 10.33 -34.67 8.60
CA ASP A 135 9.66 -35.17 7.40
C ASP A 135 8.77 -34.11 6.75
N LYS A 136 8.03 -33.33 7.54
CA LYS A 136 7.23 -32.21 7.05
C LYS A 136 8.11 -31.09 6.52
N LYS A 137 9.19 -30.76 7.24
CA LYS A 137 10.16 -29.76 6.80
C LYS A 137 10.75 -30.12 5.43
N ARG A 138 11.18 -31.36 5.24
CA ARG A 138 11.71 -31.85 3.96
C ARG A 138 10.67 -31.75 2.84
N GLN A 139 9.44 -32.18 3.10
CA GLN A 139 8.34 -32.07 2.15
C GLN A 139 8.04 -30.61 1.79
N LEU A 140 8.02 -29.70 2.76
CA LEU A 140 7.77 -28.28 2.52
C LEU A 140 8.88 -27.65 1.66
N LEU A 141 10.15 -27.95 1.95
CA LEU A 141 11.28 -27.48 1.14
C LEU A 141 11.18 -27.96 -0.32
N GLU A 142 10.83 -29.23 -0.54
CA GLU A 142 10.62 -29.77 -1.89
C GLU A 142 9.46 -29.07 -2.62
N ARG A 143 8.35 -28.80 -1.91
CA ARG A 143 7.20 -28.07 -2.47
C ARG A 143 7.54 -26.61 -2.80
N ILE A 144 8.34 -25.94 -1.96
CA ILE A 144 8.84 -24.58 -2.22
C ILE A 144 9.69 -24.58 -3.48
N GLN A 145 10.66 -25.49 -3.59
CA GLN A 145 11.52 -25.60 -4.77
C GLN A 145 10.70 -25.85 -6.04
N THR A 146 9.83 -26.86 -6.00
CA THR A 146 8.94 -27.23 -7.11
C THR A 146 8.03 -26.07 -7.53
N TYR A 147 7.53 -25.28 -6.57
CA TYR A 147 6.70 -24.11 -6.86
C TYR A 147 7.51 -23.02 -7.57
N ILE A 148 8.70 -22.67 -7.04
CA ILE A 148 9.56 -21.64 -7.64
C ILE A 148 9.91 -22.02 -9.08
N GLU A 149 10.39 -23.24 -9.31
CA GLU A 149 10.77 -23.72 -10.64
C GLU A 149 9.59 -23.69 -11.63
N ASN A 150 8.44 -24.22 -11.24
CA ASN A 150 7.32 -24.40 -12.18
C ASN A 150 6.46 -23.14 -12.36
N LYS A 151 6.25 -22.35 -11.30
CA LYS A 151 5.32 -21.21 -11.31
C LYS A 151 6.02 -19.88 -11.50
N LEU A 152 7.27 -19.74 -11.08
CA LEU A 152 7.99 -18.47 -11.15
C LEU A 152 9.04 -18.47 -12.25
N GLU A 153 9.97 -19.43 -12.24
CA GLU A 153 11.08 -19.47 -13.20
C GLU A 153 10.59 -19.86 -14.60
N ASN A 154 9.89 -21.00 -14.71
CA ASN A 154 9.35 -21.49 -15.98
C ASN A 154 7.90 -21.03 -16.25
N GLY A 155 7.26 -20.40 -15.26
CA GLY A 155 5.88 -19.92 -15.37
C GLY A 155 5.80 -18.53 -16.00
N ALA A 156 4.73 -18.29 -16.78
CA ALA A 156 4.45 -16.99 -17.40
C ALA A 156 3.12 -16.36 -16.94
N TYR A 157 2.39 -17.03 -16.05
CA TYR A 157 1.06 -16.61 -15.62
C TYR A 157 1.11 -15.91 -14.24
N PRO A 158 0.19 -14.96 -13.99
CA PRO A 158 0.01 -14.35 -12.67
C PRO A 158 -0.18 -15.39 -11.56
N THR A 159 0.45 -15.13 -10.41
CA THR A 159 0.36 -15.99 -9.21
C THR A 159 -0.84 -15.61 -8.34
N LYS A 160 -1.15 -16.42 -7.31
CA LYS A 160 -2.22 -16.08 -6.35
C LYS A 160 -1.65 -15.37 -5.11
N PRO A 161 -2.31 -14.34 -4.56
CA PRO A 161 -1.85 -13.65 -3.35
C PRO A 161 -1.55 -14.58 -2.17
N LEU A 162 -2.41 -15.57 -1.93
CA LEU A 162 -2.20 -16.59 -0.90
C LEU A 162 -0.89 -17.38 -1.07
N GLU A 163 -0.48 -17.67 -2.31
CA GLU A 163 0.77 -18.38 -2.57
C GLU A 163 1.97 -17.49 -2.21
N THR A 164 1.88 -16.19 -2.49
CA THR A 164 2.90 -15.20 -2.07
C THR A 164 2.95 -15.03 -0.56
N PHE A 165 1.79 -15.00 0.12
CA PHE A 165 1.72 -14.96 1.57
C PHE A 165 2.56 -16.08 2.22
N PHE A 166 2.37 -17.33 1.78
CA PHE A 166 3.16 -18.45 2.30
C PHE A 166 4.61 -18.40 1.84
N LEU A 167 4.86 -18.21 0.54
CA LEU A 167 6.21 -18.25 -0.01
C LEU A 167 7.13 -17.19 0.62
N ALA A 168 6.64 -15.96 0.79
CA ALA A 168 7.43 -14.87 1.36
C ALA A 168 7.82 -15.14 2.81
N ARG A 169 6.91 -15.72 3.61
CA ARG A 169 7.18 -16.13 4.99
C ARG A 169 8.19 -17.27 5.03
N HIS A 170 8.04 -18.28 4.17
CA HIS A 170 8.92 -19.44 4.13
C HIS A 170 10.35 -19.09 3.72
N LEU A 171 10.53 -18.25 2.70
CA LEU A 171 11.87 -17.84 2.23
C LEU A 171 12.64 -16.99 3.25
N LEU A 172 11.94 -16.41 4.23
CA LEU A 172 12.50 -15.60 5.30
C LEU A 172 12.50 -16.36 6.65
N ASP A 173 12.04 -17.61 6.69
CA ASP A 173 12.00 -18.41 7.90
C ASP A 173 13.40 -18.98 8.21
N PRO A 174 14.04 -18.59 9.33
CA PRO A 174 15.37 -19.07 9.68
C PRO A 174 15.43 -20.58 9.99
N PHE A 175 14.29 -21.23 10.23
CA PHE A 175 14.24 -22.68 10.45
C PHE A 175 14.23 -23.45 9.13
N LEU A 176 13.67 -22.88 8.06
CA LEU A 176 13.74 -23.46 6.71
C LEU A 176 15.04 -23.10 6.00
N PHE A 177 15.46 -21.84 6.11
CA PHE A 177 16.68 -21.30 5.50
C PHE A 177 17.55 -20.62 6.58
N PRO A 178 18.37 -21.39 7.33
CA PRO A 178 19.23 -20.85 8.39
C PRO A 178 20.20 -19.78 7.91
N GLN A 179 20.62 -19.87 6.65
CA GLN A 179 21.33 -18.82 5.94
C GLN A 179 20.41 -18.28 4.85
N PRO A 180 20.03 -17.00 4.88
CA PRO A 180 19.12 -16.45 3.89
C PRO A 180 19.79 -16.41 2.51
N GLU A 181 19.12 -16.98 1.51
CA GLU A 181 19.53 -16.91 0.10
C GLU A 181 19.16 -15.54 -0.48
N VAL A 182 19.77 -14.46 0.04
CA VAL A 182 19.36 -13.06 -0.16
C VAL A 182 19.06 -12.72 -1.63
N ALA A 183 20.01 -12.99 -2.54
CA ALA A 183 19.87 -12.67 -3.95
C ALA A 183 18.67 -13.39 -4.58
N ARG A 184 18.52 -14.67 -4.25
CA ARG A 184 17.45 -15.52 -4.78
C ARG A 184 16.10 -15.09 -4.25
N THR A 185 16.00 -14.78 -2.96
CA THR A 185 14.77 -14.29 -2.32
C THR A 185 14.30 -12.98 -2.96
N ILE A 186 15.21 -12.02 -3.15
CA ILE A 186 14.89 -10.76 -3.85
C ILE A 186 14.44 -11.03 -5.30
N ALA A 187 15.15 -11.90 -6.03
CA ALA A 187 14.78 -12.25 -7.40
C ALA A 187 13.38 -12.91 -7.48
N VAL A 188 13.03 -13.77 -6.53
CA VAL A 188 11.70 -14.38 -6.42
C VAL A 188 10.63 -13.30 -6.17
N PHE A 189 10.86 -12.36 -5.26
CA PHE A 189 9.93 -11.26 -5.00
C PHE A 189 9.75 -10.33 -6.21
N GLN A 190 10.83 -10.01 -6.90
CA GLN A 190 10.77 -9.24 -8.15
C GLN A 190 10.03 -10.01 -9.25
N ARG A 191 10.23 -11.33 -9.35
CA ARG A 191 9.53 -12.17 -10.32
C ARG A 191 8.02 -12.21 -10.06
N ILE A 192 7.61 -12.36 -8.81
CA ILE A 192 6.18 -12.28 -8.42
C ILE A 192 5.59 -10.94 -8.84
N GLN A 193 6.26 -9.82 -8.56
CA GLN A 193 5.79 -8.51 -8.98
C GLN A 193 5.69 -8.40 -10.51
N GLY A 194 6.70 -8.86 -11.24
CA GLY A 194 6.72 -8.83 -12.70
C GLY A 194 5.60 -9.64 -13.35
N LEU A 195 5.27 -10.81 -12.80
CA LEU A 195 4.17 -11.66 -13.30
C LEU A 195 2.77 -11.06 -13.04
N ASN A 196 2.64 -10.16 -12.06
CA ASN A 196 1.35 -9.59 -11.65
C ASN A 196 1.20 -8.10 -12.02
N LYS A 197 2.15 -7.52 -12.77
CA LYS A 197 2.20 -6.08 -13.08
C LYS A 197 0.93 -5.51 -13.73
N GLU A 198 0.22 -6.32 -14.51
CA GLU A 198 -1.00 -5.91 -15.24
C GLU A 198 -2.27 -5.94 -14.38
N ARG A 199 -2.18 -6.44 -13.14
CA ARG A 199 -3.32 -6.58 -12.22
C ARG A 199 -3.10 -5.73 -10.98
N ALA A 200 -3.33 -4.43 -11.08
CA ALA A 200 -3.01 -3.44 -10.04
C ALA A 200 -3.45 -3.85 -8.63
N GLN A 201 -4.72 -4.26 -8.45
CA GLN A 201 -5.24 -4.65 -7.14
C GLN A 201 -4.56 -5.90 -6.58
N ALA A 202 -4.39 -6.95 -7.40
CA ALA A 202 -3.70 -8.17 -6.97
C ALA A 202 -2.21 -7.91 -6.70
N LEU A 203 -1.57 -7.07 -7.51
CA LEU A 203 -0.17 -6.66 -7.31
C LEU A 203 0.01 -5.93 -5.98
N ALA A 204 -0.92 -5.05 -5.60
CA ALA A 204 -0.91 -4.39 -4.30
C ALA A 204 -0.98 -5.41 -3.16
N GLU A 205 -1.85 -6.42 -3.27
CA GLU A 205 -1.95 -7.51 -2.28
C GLU A 205 -0.65 -8.34 -2.20
N HIS A 206 -0.06 -8.69 -3.35
CA HIS A 206 1.24 -9.36 -3.42
C HIS A 206 2.36 -8.55 -2.73
N ARG A 207 2.43 -7.25 -3.03
CA ARG A 207 3.40 -6.32 -2.41
C ARG A 207 3.18 -6.26 -0.90
N SER A 208 1.94 -6.12 -0.44
CA SER A 208 1.60 -6.09 0.98
C SER A 208 2.09 -7.35 1.71
N HIS A 209 1.85 -8.54 1.16
CA HIS A 209 2.35 -9.79 1.75
C HIS A 209 3.88 -9.86 1.81
N ILE A 210 4.58 -9.43 0.75
CA ILE A 210 6.06 -9.39 0.72
C ILE A 210 6.59 -8.39 1.75
N THR A 211 6.03 -7.18 1.78
CA THR A 211 6.40 -6.11 2.72
C THR A 211 6.18 -6.55 4.16
N GLN A 212 5.06 -7.21 4.46
CA GLN A 212 4.76 -7.73 5.78
C GLN A 212 5.76 -8.81 6.20
N ALA A 213 6.06 -9.77 5.32
CA ALA A 213 7.03 -10.82 5.62
C ALA A 213 8.44 -10.26 5.85
N LEU A 214 8.88 -9.30 5.03
CA LEU A 214 10.16 -8.59 5.20
C LEU A 214 10.21 -7.78 6.49
N SER A 215 9.11 -7.11 6.86
CA SER A 215 9.02 -6.34 8.10
C SER A 215 9.12 -7.25 9.32
N SER A 216 8.35 -8.35 9.35
CA SER A 216 8.44 -9.34 10.43
C SER A 216 9.84 -9.94 10.51
N TRP A 217 10.43 -10.36 9.40
CA TRP A 217 11.80 -10.87 9.40
C TRP A 217 12.82 -9.82 9.91
N ALA A 218 12.67 -8.57 9.50
CA ALA A 218 13.54 -7.49 9.95
C ALA A 218 13.45 -7.29 11.47
N GLU A 219 12.23 -7.23 12.00
CA GLU A 219 11.96 -6.94 13.42
C GLU A 219 12.22 -8.14 14.33
N ASP A 220 11.92 -9.36 13.88
CA ASP A 220 11.98 -10.58 14.69
C ASP A 220 13.33 -11.30 14.58
N VAL A 221 14.07 -11.14 13.47
CA VAL A 221 15.26 -11.95 13.18
C VAL A 221 16.51 -11.11 12.95
N PHE A 222 16.43 -10.05 12.12
CA PHE A 222 17.61 -9.29 11.70
C PHE A 222 18.02 -8.22 12.72
N LEU A 223 17.14 -7.28 13.02
CA LEU A 223 17.42 -6.13 13.89
C LEU A 223 17.77 -6.52 15.33
N PRO A 224 17.15 -7.54 15.97
CA PRO A 224 17.50 -7.94 17.35
C PRO A 224 18.98 -8.33 17.55
N ARG A 225 19.69 -8.68 16.46
CA ARG A 225 21.14 -8.99 16.47
C ARG A 225 21.99 -7.74 16.73
N TYR A 226 21.49 -6.56 16.40
CA TYR A 226 22.23 -5.29 16.41
C TYR A 226 21.59 -4.23 17.30
N CYS A 227 20.28 -4.30 17.49
CA CYS A 227 19.47 -3.32 18.19
C CYS A 227 18.70 -3.97 19.33
N GLU A 228 18.44 -3.19 20.37
CA GLU A 228 17.36 -3.45 21.31
C GLU A 228 16.06 -2.91 20.70
N VAL A 229 15.06 -3.79 20.62
CA VAL A 229 13.73 -3.47 20.09
C VAL A 229 12.79 -3.36 21.29
N THR A 230 12.28 -2.16 21.54
CA THR A 230 11.33 -1.89 22.61
C THR A 230 10.02 -1.42 22.03
N ARG A 231 8.90 -1.93 22.53
CA ARG A 231 7.58 -1.47 22.08
C ARG A 231 7.16 -0.24 22.87
N SER A 232 6.90 0.86 22.18
CA SER A 232 6.36 2.09 22.79
C SER A 232 4.95 1.87 23.33
N ALA A 233 4.50 2.78 24.19
CA ALA A 233 3.12 2.82 24.70
C ALA A 233 2.06 2.90 23.57
N TYR A 234 2.46 3.37 22.38
CA TYR A 234 1.62 3.44 21.19
C TYR A 234 1.78 2.24 20.25
N ARG A 235 2.33 1.12 20.75
CA ARG A 235 2.55 -0.13 20.02
C ARG A 235 3.48 -0.04 18.81
N THR A 236 4.21 1.07 18.67
CA THR A 236 5.26 1.26 17.66
C THR A 236 6.59 0.75 18.20
N ASN A 237 7.37 0.04 17.39
CA ASN A 237 8.70 -0.41 17.78
C ASN A 237 9.69 0.77 17.76
N GLU A 238 10.44 0.89 18.84
CA GLU A 238 11.58 1.80 18.99
C GLU A 238 12.87 0.97 18.97
N TYR A 239 13.87 1.47 18.25
CA TYR A 239 15.11 0.77 18.00
C TYR A 239 16.27 1.53 18.60
N THR A 240 17.01 0.88 19.51
CA THR A 240 18.25 1.44 20.07
C THR A 240 19.41 0.54 19.66
N ALA A 241 20.35 1.06 18.86
CA ALA A 241 21.53 0.31 18.48
C ALA A 241 22.35 -0.09 19.71
N ARG A 242 22.77 -1.35 19.79
CA ARG A 242 23.62 -1.83 20.88
C ARG A 242 24.99 -1.14 20.78
N PRO A 243 25.66 -0.85 21.91
CA PRO A 243 26.99 -0.24 21.89
C PRO A 243 27.98 -1.06 21.05
N GLY A 244 28.60 -0.44 20.05
CA GLY A 244 29.56 -1.10 19.16
C GLY A 244 28.95 -2.01 18.08
N ALA A 245 27.63 -2.05 17.93
CA ALA A 245 26.98 -2.80 16.86
C ALA A 245 27.38 -2.26 15.49
N ALA A 246 27.86 -3.16 14.63
CA ALA A 246 28.20 -2.87 13.24
C ALA A 246 27.86 -4.08 12.39
N LEU A 247 27.46 -3.82 11.14
CA LEU A 247 27.23 -4.89 10.17
C LEU A 247 28.56 -5.51 9.73
N GLU A 248 28.62 -6.83 9.76
CA GLU A 248 29.69 -7.60 9.12
C GLU A 248 29.49 -7.61 7.60
N ASN A 249 30.58 -7.56 6.83
CA ASN A 249 30.58 -7.63 5.35
C ASN A 249 29.60 -6.66 4.67
N LYS A 250 29.28 -5.55 5.32
CA LYS A 250 28.14 -4.65 5.03
C LYS A 250 28.06 -4.05 3.62
N ASP A 251 29.18 -4.05 2.90
CA ASP A 251 29.29 -3.51 1.54
C ASP A 251 29.46 -4.62 0.48
N GLU A 252 29.59 -5.89 0.91
CA GLU A 252 29.54 -7.04 0.01
C GLU A 252 28.11 -7.25 -0.52
N PRO A 253 27.94 -7.81 -1.73
CA PRO A 253 26.62 -8.18 -2.23
C PRO A 253 26.05 -9.40 -1.51
N ASN A 254 24.73 -9.52 -1.51
CA ASN A 254 23.97 -10.68 -1.02
C ASN A 254 24.07 -10.88 0.49
N GLN A 255 24.22 -9.78 1.22
CA GLN A 255 24.24 -9.79 2.68
C GLN A 255 22.82 -9.58 3.23
N PRO A 256 22.48 -10.06 4.44
CA PRO A 256 21.15 -9.87 5.00
C PRO A 256 20.70 -8.40 5.06
N VAL A 257 21.62 -7.44 5.17
CA VAL A 257 21.28 -6.00 5.06
C VAL A 257 20.60 -5.66 3.72
N ASP A 258 20.94 -6.34 2.62
CA ASP A 258 20.31 -6.09 1.32
C ASP A 258 18.81 -6.46 1.33
N LEU A 259 18.38 -7.46 2.11
CA LEU A 259 16.96 -7.76 2.34
C LEU A 259 16.27 -6.66 3.15
N LEU A 260 16.95 -6.12 4.17
CA LEU A 260 16.43 -5.00 4.96
C LEU A 260 16.24 -3.77 4.06
N LEU A 261 17.23 -3.44 3.23
CA LEU A 261 17.16 -2.31 2.29
C LEU A 261 16.07 -2.52 1.25
N TYR A 262 15.92 -3.73 0.70
CA TYR A 262 14.83 -4.06 -0.21
C TYR A 262 13.46 -3.89 0.45
N GLY A 263 13.29 -4.39 1.69
CA GLY A 263 12.07 -4.20 2.47
C GLY A 263 11.77 -2.72 2.75
N ALA A 264 12.79 -1.94 3.09
CA ALA A 264 12.64 -0.50 3.30
C ALA A 264 12.14 0.23 2.06
N VAL A 265 12.66 -0.10 0.87
CA VAL A 265 12.20 0.47 -0.41
C VAL A 265 10.76 0.05 -0.71
N MET A 266 10.42 -1.22 -0.49
CA MET A 266 9.04 -1.71 -0.68
C MET A 266 8.06 -0.93 0.19
N ILE A 267 8.41 -0.68 1.47
CA ILE A 267 7.59 0.14 2.37
C ILE A 267 7.47 1.58 1.84
N LEU A 268 8.59 2.23 1.54
CA LEU A 268 8.59 3.64 1.13
C LEU A 268 7.82 3.89 -0.17
N ARG A 269 7.88 2.93 -1.11
CA ARG A 269 7.25 3.04 -2.43
C ARG A 269 5.78 2.65 -2.44
N TYR A 270 5.42 1.56 -1.76
CA TYR A 270 4.13 0.90 -1.99
C TYR A 270 3.20 0.89 -0.78
N GLU A 271 3.69 1.19 0.42
CA GLU A 271 2.83 1.21 1.62
C GLU A 271 2.22 2.61 1.85
N PRO A 272 1.09 2.67 2.58
CA PRO A 272 0.46 3.93 2.97
C PRO A 272 1.40 4.87 3.74
N SER A 273 1.06 6.16 3.77
CA SER A 273 1.90 7.22 4.37
C SER A 273 2.32 6.94 5.82
N TYR A 274 1.40 6.40 6.64
CA TYR A 274 1.69 6.07 8.04
C TYR A 274 2.77 4.98 8.20
N SER A 275 2.96 4.10 7.21
CA SER A 275 3.99 3.05 7.21
C SER A 275 5.35 3.56 6.76
N LYS A 276 5.42 4.67 6.01
CA LYS A 276 6.66 5.17 5.40
C LYS A 276 7.75 5.51 6.42
N VAL A 277 7.36 5.93 7.63
CA VAL A 277 8.30 6.16 8.74
C VAL A 277 9.10 4.89 9.05
N ARG A 278 8.47 3.71 9.05
CA ARG A 278 9.15 2.43 9.30
C ARG A 278 10.23 2.16 8.25
N GLY A 279 9.89 2.32 6.97
CA GLY A 279 10.84 2.12 5.88
C GLY A 279 12.04 3.08 5.98
N GLN A 280 11.79 4.35 6.31
CA GLN A 280 12.86 5.31 6.57
C GLN A 280 13.73 4.88 7.77
N THR A 281 13.12 4.48 8.88
CA THR A 281 13.84 4.00 10.07
C THR A 281 14.75 2.81 9.73
N PHE A 282 14.31 1.87 8.90
CA PHE A 282 15.15 0.74 8.48
C PHE A 282 16.40 1.19 7.70
N LEU A 283 16.27 2.17 6.79
CA LEU A 283 17.43 2.74 6.09
C LEU A 283 18.37 3.48 7.06
N GLU A 284 17.82 4.26 7.99
CA GLU A 284 18.60 5.01 8.97
C GLU A 284 19.36 4.07 9.92
N LEU A 285 18.72 2.99 10.38
CA LEU A 285 19.38 1.97 11.19
C LEU A 285 20.49 1.26 10.42
N ALA A 286 20.24 0.85 9.18
CA ALA A 286 21.27 0.23 8.35
C ALA A 286 22.47 1.18 8.14
N ALA A 287 22.22 2.48 7.95
CA ALA A 287 23.25 3.50 7.83
C ALA A 287 24.03 3.69 9.16
N GLN A 288 23.34 3.72 10.30
CA GLN A 288 23.95 3.81 11.63
C GLN A 288 24.84 2.60 11.94
N LEU A 289 24.42 1.40 11.52
CA LEU A 289 25.21 0.18 11.62
C LEU A 289 26.34 0.10 10.57
N GLY A 290 26.47 1.13 9.74
CA GLY A 290 27.62 1.38 8.89
C GLY A 290 27.47 0.96 7.43
N SER A 291 26.26 0.62 6.94
CA SER A 291 26.03 0.27 5.54
C SER A 291 26.25 1.47 4.61
N GLY A 292 27.19 1.38 3.68
CA GLY A 292 27.41 2.40 2.66
C GLY A 292 26.23 2.54 1.71
N LYS A 293 25.61 1.42 1.31
CA LYS A 293 24.40 1.37 0.48
C LYS A 293 23.25 2.15 1.12
N ALA A 294 23.01 1.97 2.41
CA ALA A 294 21.96 2.72 3.12
C ALA A 294 22.20 4.24 3.11
N VAL A 295 23.45 4.67 3.40
CA VAL A 295 23.84 6.09 3.34
C VAL A 295 23.63 6.66 1.93
N HIS A 296 23.95 5.86 0.90
CA HIS A 296 23.73 6.24 -0.49
C HIS A 296 22.24 6.36 -0.81
N MET A 297 21.41 5.38 -0.45
CA MET A 297 19.95 5.40 -0.64
C MET A 297 19.27 6.62 0.01
N LEU A 298 19.73 6.99 1.20
CA LEU A 298 19.25 8.19 1.92
C LEU A 298 19.55 9.51 1.18
N LYS A 299 20.60 9.55 0.36
CA LYS A 299 21.09 10.78 -0.29
C LYS A 299 20.81 10.82 -1.79
N GLU A 300 21.11 9.75 -2.50
CA GLU A 300 21.25 9.68 -3.95
C GLU A 300 20.26 8.68 -4.59
N GLY A 301 19.77 7.70 -3.83
CA GLY A 301 18.74 6.75 -4.29
C GLY A 301 19.24 5.30 -4.39
N SER A 302 18.46 4.46 -5.07
CA SER A 302 18.63 2.99 -5.02
C SER A 302 19.69 2.41 -5.96
N ASP A 303 20.45 3.25 -6.68
CA ASP A 303 21.34 2.87 -7.79
C ASP A 303 20.63 2.27 -9.03
N SER A 304 19.29 2.24 -9.05
CA SER A 304 18.53 1.83 -10.24
C SER A 304 18.71 2.79 -11.43
N PHE A 305 19.23 3.99 -11.16
CA PHE A 305 19.50 5.03 -12.14
C PHE A 305 20.96 5.49 -11.98
N SER A 306 21.63 5.77 -13.09
CA SER A 306 22.98 6.34 -13.11
C SER A 306 22.98 7.77 -12.56
N PRO A 307 24.11 8.26 -12.01
CA PRO A 307 24.20 9.61 -11.44
C PRO A 307 23.75 10.72 -12.40
N ASP A 308 24.08 10.60 -13.68
CA ASP A 308 23.71 11.60 -14.71
C ASP A 308 22.20 11.58 -15.04
N GLU A 309 21.49 10.48 -14.75
CA GLU A 309 20.04 10.39 -14.91
C GLU A 309 19.28 11.02 -13.75
N VAL A 310 19.83 10.97 -12.54
CA VAL A 310 19.18 11.50 -11.33
C VAL A 310 19.71 12.86 -10.91
N HIS A 311 20.78 13.37 -11.51
CA HIS A 311 21.29 14.71 -11.24
C HIS A 311 21.60 15.46 -12.53
N MET A 312 20.82 16.49 -12.80
CA MET A 312 21.06 17.44 -13.88
C MET A 312 21.44 18.80 -13.30
N ARG A 313 22.61 19.33 -13.71
CA ARG A 313 23.04 20.69 -13.39
C ARG A 313 23.13 21.54 -14.65
N HIS A 314 22.28 22.55 -14.73
CA HIS A 314 22.26 23.53 -15.81
C HIS A 314 22.40 24.95 -15.27
N GLU A 315 22.75 25.93 -16.11
CA GLU A 315 22.87 27.33 -15.68
C GLU A 315 21.53 27.94 -15.22
N LEU A 316 20.41 27.42 -15.76
CA LEU A 316 19.05 27.89 -15.48
C LEU A 316 18.35 27.14 -14.35
N VAL A 317 18.70 25.87 -14.16
CA VAL A 317 18.00 24.97 -13.23
C VAL A 317 18.94 23.85 -12.76
N GLU A 318 18.71 23.37 -11.55
CA GLU A 318 19.30 22.12 -11.07
C GLU A 318 18.18 21.16 -10.65
N CYS A 319 18.23 19.93 -11.15
CA CYS A 319 17.28 18.88 -10.82
C CYS A 319 18.01 17.71 -10.16
N LYS A 320 17.43 17.16 -9.09
CA LYS A 320 17.90 15.95 -8.41
C LYS A 320 16.73 15.03 -8.14
N ALA A 321 16.88 13.75 -8.40
CA ALA A 321 15.86 12.74 -8.13
C ALA A 321 16.38 11.71 -7.14
N ASN A 322 15.48 11.21 -6.29
CA ASN A 322 15.72 10.07 -5.42
C ASN A 322 14.50 9.14 -5.54
N ASP A 323 14.74 7.97 -6.13
CA ASP A 323 13.71 6.97 -6.45
C ASP A 323 13.29 6.13 -5.24
N VAL A 324 14.05 6.16 -4.14
CA VAL A 324 13.68 5.51 -2.87
C VAL A 324 12.56 6.29 -2.20
N PHE A 325 12.66 7.63 -2.20
CA PHE A 325 11.64 8.53 -1.62
C PHE A 325 10.64 9.06 -2.63
N ALA A 326 10.74 8.64 -3.91
CA ALA A 326 9.98 9.19 -5.02
C ALA A 326 9.98 10.73 -4.99
N LEU A 327 11.17 11.32 -4.81
CA LEU A 327 11.35 12.75 -4.61
C LEU A 327 12.13 13.35 -5.78
N ILE A 328 11.59 14.38 -6.40
CA ILE A 328 12.28 15.20 -7.39
C ILE A 328 12.47 16.60 -6.80
N THR A 329 13.72 17.01 -6.59
CA THR A 329 14.06 18.37 -6.20
C THR A 329 14.34 19.19 -7.46
N VAL A 330 13.64 20.31 -7.61
CA VAL A 330 13.85 21.27 -8.71
C VAL A 330 14.23 22.62 -8.13
N GLU A 331 15.40 23.12 -8.50
CA GLU A 331 15.90 24.44 -8.11
C GLU A 331 16.00 25.34 -9.35
N ILE A 332 14.99 26.19 -9.53
CA ILE A 332 14.93 27.19 -10.60
C ILE A 332 15.87 28.34 -10.23
N ARG A 333 16.91 28.55 -11.04
CA ARG A 333 17.92 29.62 -10.86
C ARG A 333 17.52 30.90 -11.60
N LYS A 334 16.89 30.75 -12.76
CA LYS A 334 16.33 31.85 -13.56
C LYS A 334 14.89 31.52 -13.96
N GLU A 335 13.99 32.46 -13.70
CA GLU A 335 12.56 32.33 -14.00
C GLU A 335 12.31 32.62 -15.48
N GLU A 336 12.57 31.63 -16.34
CA GLU A 336 12.37 31.70 -17.79
C GLU A 336 11.97 30.34 -18.37
N ALA A 337 11.37 30.32 -19.56
CA ALA A 337 10.84 29.10 -20.20
C ALA A 337 11.89 27.98 -20.29
N GLY A 338 13.15 28.32 -20.60
CA GLY A 338 14.24 27.36 -20.71
C GLY A 338 14.52 26.60 -19.41
N ALA A 339 14.34 27.21 -18.23
CA ALA A 339 14.52 26.53 -16.95
C ALA A 339 13.48 25.43 -16.74
N TYR A 340 12.21 25.76 -17.01
CA TYR A 340 11.08 24.83 -16.89
C TYR A 340 11.14 23.74 -17.96
N GLN A 341 11.55 24.06 -19.19
CA GLN A 341 11.76 23.09 -20.25
C GLN A 341 12.73 21.98 -19.80
N GLN A 342 13.92 22.37 -19.31
CA GLN A 342 14.93 21.44 -18.83
C GLN A 342 14.40 20.56 -17.68
N ALA A 343 13.69 21.17 -16.72
CA ALA A 343 13.11 20.43 -15.60
C ALA A 343 12.03 19.43 -16.03
N ILE A 344 11.12 19.81 -16.94
CA ILE A 344 10.08 18.91 -17.43
C ILE A 344 10.71 17.78 -18.25
N SER A 345 11.67 18.07 -19.13
CA SER A 345 12.38 17.05 -19.90
C SER A 345 13.11 16.05 -18.99
N PHE A 346 13.72 16.53 -17.90
CA PHE A 346 14.32 15.67 -16.87
C PHE A 346 13.28 14.73 -16.23
N ILE A 347 12.12 15.25 -15.83
CA ILE A 347 11.04 14.43 -15.24
C ILE A 347 10.52 13.39 -16.24
N VAL A 348 10.26 13.79 -17.49
CA VAL A 348 9.79 12.87 -18.54
C VAL A 348 10.81 11.75 -18.80
N ALA A 349 12.11 12.09 -18.86
CA ALA A 349 13.17 11.11 -19.05
C ALA A 349 13.24 10.10 -17.90
N LEU A 350 13.03 10.54 -16.66
CA LEU A 350 12.95 9.67 -15.49
C LEU A 350 11.75 8.73 -15.53
N LEU A 351 10.56 9.26 -15.82
CA LEU A 351 9.32 8.47 -15.88
C LEU A 351 9.42 7.37 -16.95
N ARG A 352 9.96 7.68 -18.13
CA ARG A 352 10.21 6.71 -19.21
C ARG A 352 11.16 5.58 -18.83
N LYS A 353 12.03 5.83 -17.85
CA LYS A 353 12.98 4.85 -17.30
C LYS A 353 12.43 4.11 -16.09
N GLY A 354 11.16 4.31 -15.75
CA GLY A 354 10.49 3.61 -14.65
C GLY A 354 10.67 4.27 -13.29
N PHE A 355 10.97 5.57 -13.22
CA PHE A 355 10.91 6.30 -11.96
C PHE A 355 9.49 6.21 -11.36
N PRO A 356 9.34 6.08 -10.02
CA PRO A 356 8.01 5.94 -9.42
C PRO A 356 7.06 7.06 -9.83
N LYS A 357 5.85 6.70 -10.27
CA LYS A 357 4.84 7.67 -10.70
C LYS A 357 4.23 8.43 -9.53
N SER A 358 4.06 7.79 -8.38
CA SER A 358 3.66 8.46 -7.13
C SER A 358 4.76 9.31 -6.49
N TYR A 359 5.34 10.24 -7.26
CA TYR A 359 6.43 11.10 -6.81
C TYR A 359 5.93 12.45 -6.29
N LYS A 360 6.81 13.21 -5.64
CA LYS A 360 6.60 14.61 -5.29
C LYS A 360 7.72 15.51 -5.76
N ILE A 361 7.39 16.76 -6.04
CA ILE A 361 8.37 17.80 -6.35
C ILE A 361 8.64 18.64 -5.09
N LYS A 362 9.92 18.80 -4.73
CA LYS A 362 10.39 19.84 -3.82
C LYS A 362 10.92 21.00 -4.64
N LEU A 363 10.20 22.11 -4.65
CA LEU A 363 10.46 23.22 -5.56
C LEU A 363 11.11 24.39 -4.83
N LYS A 364 12.30 24.79 -5.29
CA LYS A 364 12.90 26.09 -4.97
C LYS A 364 12.78 27.01 -6.19
N SER A 365 11.92 28.01 -6.11
CA SER A 365 11.62 28.95 -7.19
C SER A 365 11.18 30.28 -6.58
N ALA A 366 11.45 31.38 -7.29
CA ALA A 366 11.00 32.72 -6.91
C ALA A 366 9.54 32.95 -7.33
N ALA A 367 9.10 32.33 -8.42
CA ALA A 367 7.72 32.38 -8.90
C ALA A 367 6.77 31.61 -7.99
N ARG A 368 5.56 32.15 -7.81
CA ARG A 368 4.53 31.64 -6.87
C ARG A 368 3.17 31.50 -7.52
N GLU A 369 3.13 31.17 -8.80
CA GLU A 369 1.89 30.96 -9.53
C GLU A 369 1.13 29.76 -8.97
N ALA A 370 -0.19 29.79 -9.16
CA ALA A 370 -1.09 28.70 -8.87
C ALA A 370 -2.17 28.68 -9.95
N LEU A 371 -2.70 27.49 -10.25
CA LEU A 371 -3.80 27.38 -11.21
C LEU A 371 -5.03 28.17 -10.71
N PRO A 372 -5.82 28.76 -11.61
CA PRO A 372 -7.02 29.51 -11.26
C PRO A 372 -8.21 28.58 -10.86
N VAL A 373 -7.92 27.50 -10.12
CA VAL A 373 -8.89 26.50 -9.66
C VAL A 373 -8.90 26.50 -8.13
N LYS A 374 -10.00 27.00 -7.55
CA LYS A 374 -10.13 27.11 -6.09
C LYS A 374 -10.32 25.72 -5.46
N GLY A 375 -9.63 25.48 -4.34
CA GLY A 375 -9.75 24.25 -3.56
C GLY A 375 -8.66 23.20 -3.83
N LEU A 376 -7.82 23.41 -4.84
CA LEU A 376 -6.62 22.58 -5.04
C LEU A 376 -5.62 22.76 -3.89
N ALA A 377 -4.84 21.71 -3.62
CA ALA A 377 -3.73 21.80 -2.68
C ALA A 377 -2.69 22.82 -3.14
N LYS A 378 -2.09 23.55 -2.21
CA LYS A 378 -1.02 24.50 -2.48
C LYS A 378 0.34 23.85 -2.23
N SER A 379 0.66 22.82 -3.00
CA SER A 379 1.91 22.07 -2.89
C SER A 379 3.01 22.63 -3.81
N ASP A 380 4.25 22.21 -3.57
CA ASP A 380 5.38 22.55 -4.44
C ASP A 380 5.22 21.96 -5.84
N THR A 381 4.62 20.77 -5.96
CA THR A 381 4.30 20.15 -7.26
C THR A 381 3.27 20.97 -8.03
N HIS A 382 2.19 21.42 -7.38
CA HIS A 382 1.22 22.32 -8.00
C HIS A 382 1.91 23.60 -8.51
N ARG A 383 2.71 24.25 -7.65
CA ARG A 383 3.41 25.49 -8.01
C ARG A 383 4.36 25.30 -9.19
N PHE A 384 5.08 24.18 -9.25
CA PHE A 384 5.98 23.89 -10.38
C PHE A 384 5.25 23.89 -11.72
N PHE A 385 4.14 23.13 -11.81
CA PHE A 385 3.39 23.06 -13.06
C PHE A 385 2.66 24.37 -13.36
N ALA A 386 2.11 25.05 -12.37
CA ALA A 386 1.49 26.36 -12.55
C ALA A 386 2.48 27.41 -13.09
N ASN A 387 3.71 27.45 -12.56
CA ASN A 387 4.75 28.33 -13.07
C ASN A 387 5.16 27.96 -14.51
N ALA A 388 5.29 26.67 -14.82
CA ALA A 388 5.64 26.22 -16.17
C ALA A 388 4.56 26.57 -17.22
N LEU A 389 3.29 26.49 -16.83
CA LEU A 389 2.14 26.81 -17.68
C LEU A 389 2.05 28.28 -18.09
N ALA A 390 2.74 29.18 -17.38
CA ALA A 390 2.84 30.59 -17.74
C ALA A 390 3.58 30.81 -19.08
N TYR A 391 4.32 29.80 -19.57
CA TYR A 391 5.05 29.83 -20.84
C TYR A 391 4.32 28.97 -21.89
N SER A 392 3.65 29.61 -22.84
CA SER A 392 2.83 28.90 -23.84
C SER A 392 3.66 28.04 -24.79
N GLU A 393 4.94 28.37 -25.00
CA GLU A 393 5.86 27.53 -25.77
C GLU A 393 6.12 26.15 -25.13
N LEU A 394 5.86 25.99 -23.82
CA LEU A 394 6.05 24.73 -23.10
C LEU A 394 4.80 23.84 -23.10
N HIS A 395 3.65 24.33 -23.57
CA HIS A 395 2.39 23.58 -23.52
C HIS A 395 2.45 22.20 -24.22
N PRO A 396 3.10 22.03 -25.39
CA PRO A 396 3.28 20.71 -25.99
C PRO A 396 4.11 19.75 -25.13
N LEU A 397 5.17 20.23 -24.47
CA LEU A 397 6.00 19.41 -23.58
C LEU A 397 5.26 19.03 -22.29
N LEU A 398 4.39 19.92 -21.80
CA LEU A 398 3.51 19.64 -20.65
C LEU A 398 2.44 18.59 -21.00
N GLU A 399 1.92 18.59 -22.24
CA GLU A 399 1.04 17.52 -22.73
C GLU A 399 1.78 16.17 -22.79
N GLU A 400 2.99 16.16 -23.35
CA GLU A 400 3.85 14.96 -23.37
C GLU A 400 4.09 14.43 -21.96
N TYR A 401 4.44 15.32 -21.03
CA TYR A 401 4.58 15.00 -19.63
C TYR A 401 3.31 14.40 -19.03
N ALA A 402 2.16 15.04 -19.22
CA ALA A 402 0.91 14.57 -18.65
C ALA A 402 0.58 13.15 -19.13
N ARG A 403 0.74 12.88 -20.44
CA ARG A 403 0.49 11.54 -21.01
C ARG A 403 1.44 10.47 -20.48
N GLU A 404 2.69 10.83 -20.19
CA GLU A 404 3.67 9.92 -19.57
C GLU A 404 3.34 9.64 -18.09
N ALA A 405 2.91 10.68 -17.36
CA ALA A 405 2.74 10.64 -15.92
C ALA A 405 1.43 9.98 -15.47
N MET A 406 0.32 10.23 -16.17
CA MET A 406 -1.01 9.77 -15.74
C MET A 406 -1.09 8.24 -15.68
N GLU A 407 -1.55 7.72 -14.54
CA GLU A 407 -1.83 6.31 -14.32
C GLU A 407 -2.82 6.15 -13.17
N THR A 408 -3.86 5.34 -13.37
CA THR A 408 -4.88 5.08 -12.35
C THR A 408 -4.23 4.52 -11.08
N PHE A 409 -4.69 4.98 -9.92
CA PHE A 409 -4.18 4.62 -8.59
C PHE A 409 -2.78 5.14 -8.21
N GLU A 410 -2.16 5.98 -9.04
CA GLU A 410 -0.93 6.70 -8.68
C GLU A 410 -1.26 8.13 -8.21
N TRP A 411 -0.52 8.65 -7.23
CA TRP A 411 -0.81 9.93 -6.57
C TRP A 411 0.45 10.76 -6.34
N TYR A 412 0.39 12.08 -6.55
CA TYR A 412 1.50 12.94 -6.12
C TYR A 412 1.72 12.82 -4.61
N GLY A 413 2.98 12.61 -4.21
CA GLY A 413 3.35 12.29 -2.83
C GLY A 413 3.42 13.50 -1.87
N ASP A 414 2.97 14.68 -2.27
CA ASP A 414 2.97 15.90 -1.45
C ASP A 414 1.59 16.33 -0.93
N THR A 415 0.55 15.53 -1.22
CA THR A 415 -0.80 15.71 -0.71
C THR A 415 -1.40 14.37 -0.27
N GLU A 416 -2.42 14.41 0.60
CA GLU A 416 -3.12 13.21 1.09
C GLU A 416 -4.64 13.46 1.14
N GLY A 417 -5.40 12.36 1.19
CA GLY A 417 -6.87 12.36 1.24
C GLY A 417 -7.51 12.99 -0.01
N GLU A 418 -8.64 13.66 0.16
CA GLU A 418 -9.43 14.27 -0.93
C GLU A 418 -8.68 15.30 -1.79
N LYS A 419 -7.53 15.80 -1.30
CA LYS A 419 -6.65 16.73 -2.02
C LYS A 419 -5.51 16.04 -2.76
N GLY A 420 -5.39 14.72 -2.61
CA GLY A 420 -4.58 13.84 -3.46
C GLY A 420 -4.95 14.06 -4.91
N VAL A 421 -3.96 14.07 -5.80
CA VAL A 421 -4.20 14.15 -7.24
C VAL A 421 -3.26 13.24 -8.01
N MET A 422 -3.74 12.65 -9.10
CA MET A 422 -2.94 11.82 -9.99
C MET A 422 -1.77 12.61 -10.60
N PRO A 423 -0.59 11.99 -10.80
CA PRO A 423 0.47 12.58 -11.60
C PRO A 423 -0.06 13.02 -12.97
N GLY A 424 0.25 14.26 -13.36
CA GLY A 424 -0.29 14.90 -14.56
C GLY A 424 -1.49 15.85 -14.32
N SER A 425 -2.26 15.73 -13.24
CA SER A 425 -3.49 16.54 -13.02
C SER A 425 -3.28 18.04 -13.20
N TYR A 426 -2.23 18.61 -12.59
CA TYR A 426 -1.96 20.05 -12.69
C TYR A 426 -1.64 20.51 -14.11
N ALA A 427 -0.90 19.70 -14.88
CA ALA A 427 -0.61 19.99 -16.29
C ALA A 427 -1.89 19.90 -17.13
N VAL A 428 -2.69 18.85 -16.95
CA VAL A 428 -3.97 18.68 -17.66
C VAL A 428 -4.92 19.83 -17.37
N PHE A 429 -5.10 20.20 -16.10
CA PHE A 429 -6.02 21.28 -15.73
C PHE A 429 -5.57 22.63 -16.29
N GLY A 430 -4.27 22.93 -16.22
CA GLY A 430 -3.75 24.17 -16.80
C GLY A 430 -3.89 24.22 -18.32
N LEU A 431 -3.53 23.14 -19.02
CA LEU A 431 -3.64 23.05 -20.47
C LEU A 431 -5.10 23.08 -20.93
N GLY A 432 -5.97 22.36 -20.22
CA GLY A 432 -7.41 22.33 -20.46
C GLY A 432 -8.08 23.70 -20.29
N LEU A 433 -7.54 24.58 -19.43
CA LEU A 433 -7.98 25.98 -19.30
C LEU A 433 -7.30 26.93 -20.29
N ALA A 434 -6.20 26.53 -20.91
CA ALA A 434 -5.43 27.38 -21.83
C ALA A 434 -5.97 27.35 -23.27
N SER A 435 -6.42 26.19 -23.76
CA SER A 435 -6.85 26.04 -25.16
C SER A 435 -7.72 24.80 -25.41
N GLU A 436 -8.69 24.94 -26.33
CA GLU A 436 -9.53 23.86 -26.82
C GLU A 436 -8.75 22.69 -27.43
N ARG A 437 -7.52 22.94 -27.90
CA ARG A 437 -6.61 21.89 -28.41
C ARG A 437 -6.38 20.77 -27.39
N TYR A 438 -6.47 21.07 -26.09
CA TYR A 438 -6.18 20.13 -25.02
C TYR A 438 -7.42 19.43 -24.46
N PHE A 439 -8.62 19.65 -25.02
CA PHE A 439 -9.82 18.94 -24.60
C PHE A 439 -9.70 17.40 -24.68
N PRO A 440 -9.10 16.80 -25.74
CA PRO A 440 -8.86 15.36 -25.76
C PRO A 440 -7.92 14.87 -24.63
N LEU A 441 -7.03 15.73 -24.14
CA LEU A 441 -6.19 15.40 -22.97
C LEU A 441 -7.02 15.40 -21.68
N VAL A 442 -7.95 16.35 -21.54
CA VAL A 442 -8.91 16.37 -20.41
C VAL A 442 -9.78 15.13 -20.41
N GLU A 443 -10.31 14.73 -21.56
CA GLU A 443 -11.11 13.49 -21.70
C GLU A 443 -10.31 12.25 -21.30
N ALA A 444 -9.07 12.12 -21.82
CA ALA A 444 -8.18 11.00 -21.47
C ALA A 444 -7.85 10.97 -19.98
N TYR A 445 -7.64 12.14 -19.35
CA TYR A 445 -7.43 12.24 -17.92
C TYR A 445 -8.66 11.79 -17.13
N MET A 446 -9.87 12.27 -17.47
CA MET A 446 -11.09 11.90 -16.75
C MET A 446 -11.41 10.41 -16.84
N ALA A 447 -10.99 9.73 -17.91
CA ALA A 447 -11.11 8.28 -18.03
C ALA A 447 -10.22 7.48 -17.06
N LEU A 448 -9.19 8.12 -16.47
CA LEU A 448 -8.27 7.50 -15.51
C LEU A 448 -8.53 7.92 -14.06
N VAL A 449 -9.39 8.91 -13.84
CA VAL A 449 -9.69 9.45 -12.51
C VAL A 449 -10.31 8.37 -11.64
N ASP A 450 -9.70 8.14 -10.47
CA ASP A 450 -10.32 7.41 -9.38
C ASP A 450 -11.23 8.37 -8.62
N GLU A 451 -12.51 8.36 -9.00
CA GLU A 451 -13.53 9.19 -8.36
C GLU A 451 -13.79 8.82 -6.89
N GLU A 452 -13.36 7.68 -6.37
CA GLU A 452 -13.58 7.37 -4.95
C GLU A 452 -12.57 8.11 -4.05
N HIS A 453 -11.38 8.41 -4.58
CA HIS A 453 -10.25 8.89 -3.79
C HIS A 453 -9.76 10.30 -4.17
N GLN A 454 -10.33 10.94 -5.20
CA GLN A 454 -9.97 12.28 -5.67
C GLN A 454 -11.17 13.23 -5.83
N LEU A 455 -11.05 14.49 -5.36
CA LEU A 455 -12.07 15.55 -5.56
C LEU A 455 -11.63 16.72 -6.45
N ALA A 456 -10.43 16.67 -7.03
CA ALA A 456 -9.88 17.80 -7.77
C ALA A 456 -10.64 18.11 -9.08
N GLN A 457 -11.15 17.08 -9.76
CA GLN A 457 -11.97 17.21 -10.95
C GLN A 457 -13.24 18.04 -10.69
N ASP A 458 -13.89 17.85 -9.54
CA ASP A 458 -15.06 18.66 -9.14
C ASP A 458 -14.74 20.15 -8.98
N LYS A 459 -13.48 20.49 -8.67
CA LYS A 459 -13.04 21.89 -8.59
C LYS A 459 -12.73 22.46 -9.96
N PHE A 460 -12.20 21.64 -10.86
CA PHE A 460 -11.85 22.00 -12.23
C PHE A 460 -13.10 22.20 -13.11
N THR A 461 -14.09 21.29 -13.03
CA THR A 461 -15.27 21.26 -13.92
C THR A 461 -16.02 22.60 -14.00
N PRO A 462 -16.33 23.29 -12.88
CA PRO A 462 -17.00 24.58 -12.95
C PRO A 462 -16.17 25.67 -13.65
N VAL A 463 -14.86 25.68 -13.42
CA VAL A 463 -13.94 26.66 -14.03
C VAL A 463 -13.82 26.41 -15.53
N PHE A 464 -13.74 25.15 -15.94
CA PHE A 464 -13.75 24.76 -17.34
C PHE A 464 -15.02 25.23 -18.05
N ALA A 465 -16.19 24.93 -17.47
CA ALA A 465 -17.47 25.34 -18.01
C ALA A 465 -17.62 26.87 -18.09
N GLU A 466 -17.17 27.61 -17.07
CA GLU A 466 -17.19 29.08 -17.07
C GLU A 466 -16.27 29.68 -18.14
N THR A 467 -15.13 29.03 -18.41
CA THR A 467 -14.11 29.53 -19.36
C THR A 467 -14.53 29.35 -20.82
N PHE A 468 -15.07 28.18 -21.18
CA PHE A 468 -15.37 27.84 -22.58
C PHE A 468 -16.86 27.82 -22.92
N GLY A 469 -17.74 27.79 -21.91
CA GLY A 469 -19.16 27.57 -22.09
C GLY A 469 -19.47 26.28 -22.84
N LEU A 470 -20.65 26.22 -23.45
CA LEU A 470 -21.09 25.09 -24.28
C LEU A 470 -20.89 25.38 -25.78
N SER A 471 -20.08 24.55 -26.41
CA SER A 471 -19.84 24.49 -27.85
C SER A 471 -19.69 23.04 -28.30
N GLU A 472 -19.70 22.80 -29.62
CA GLU A 472 -19.42 21.48 -30.20
C GLU A 472 -18.07 20.91 -29.73
N HIS A 473 -17.07 21.77 -29.53
CA HIS A 473 -15.74 21.36 -29.07
C HIS A 473 -15.67 21.13 -27.56
N SER A 474 -16.33 21.95 -26.75
CA SER A 474 -16.22 21.87 -25.27
C SER A 474 -17.13 20.82 -24.62
N ILE A 475 -18.24 20.45 -25.27
CA ILE A 475 -19.20 19.50 -24.71
C ILE A 475 -18.58 18.11 -24.44
N PRO A 476 -17.81 17.48 -25.34
CA PRO A 476 -17.17 16.19 -25.07
C PRO A 476 -16.35 16.18 -23.78
N ALA A 477 -15.46 17.17 -23.59
CA ALA A 477 -14.65 17.29 -22.39
C ALA A 477 -15.49 17.59 -21.14
N LEU A 478 -16.51 18.45 -21.25
CA LEU A 478 -17.41 18.74 -20.13
C LEU A 478 -18.20 17.50 -19.71
N VAL A 479 -18.70 16.71 -20.66
CA VAL A 479 -19.40 15.45 -20.38
C VAL A 479 -18.45 14.47 -19.69
N ALA A 480 -17.21 14.33 -20.15
CA ALA A 480 -16.20 13.51 -19.47
C ALA A 480 -15.97 13.97 -18.02
N CYS A 481 -15.87 15.28 -17.79
CA CYS A 481 -15.74 15.85 -16.44
C CYS A 481 -16.95 15.58 -15.53
N LEU A 482 -18.17 15.59 -16.09
CA LEU A 482 -19.40 15.34 -15.35
C LEU A 482 -19.57 13.86 -15.01
N ARG A 483 -19.13 12.94 -15.88
CA ARG A 483 -19.18 11.50 -15.64
C ARG A 483 -18.35 11.06 -14.43
N CYS A 484 -17.21 11.69 -14.18
CA CYS A 484 -16.36 11.40 -13.02
C CYS A 484 -16.61 12.34 -11.82
N SER A 485 -17.68 13.14 -11.86
CA SER A 485 -18.00 14.07 -10.78
C SER A 485 -18.68 13.39 -9.59
N HIS A 486 -18.57 14.00 -8.41
CA HIS A 486 -19.33 13.55 -7.25
C HIS A 486 -20.72 14.17 -7.21
N ASP A 487 -21.64 13.51 -6.49
CA ASP A 487 -23.00 14.00 -6.23
C ASP A 487 -23.04 15.39 -5.57
N SER A 488 -21.96 15.76 -4.88
CA SER A 488 -21.82 17.07 -4.25
C SER A 488 -21.64 18.22 -5.26
N LEU A 489 -21.18 17.93 -6.48
CA LEU A 489 -21.01 18.92 -7.54
C LEU A 489 -22.36 19.52 -7.93
N LYS A 490 -22.40 20.85 -8.02
CA LYS A 490 -23.52 21.61 -8.56
C LYS A 490 -23.01 22.56 -9.62
N LEU A 491 -23.31 22.26 -10.89
CA LEU A 491 -22.85 23.01 -12.04
C LEU A 491 -23.95 23.96 -12.54
N LYS A 492 -23.61 25.24 -12.68
CA LYS A 492 -24.56 26.31 -13.05
C LYS A 492 -24.48 26.69 -14.52
N ILE A 493 -24.80 25.74 -15.41
CA ILE A 493 -24.81 25.94 -16.88
C ILE A 493 -26.21 26.02 -17.49
N GLN A 494 -27.26 25.99 -16.67
CA GLN A 494 -28.66 26.05 -17.14
C GLN A 494 -28.95 27.27 -18.03
N PRO A 495 -28.41 28.48 -17.75
CA PRO A 495 -28.62 29.64 -18.64
C PRO A 495 -28.11 29.42 -20.07
N GLU A 496 -27.01 28.68 -20.26
CA GLU A 496 -26.52 28.36 -21.61
C GLU A 496 -27.41 27.35 -22.33
N LEU A 497 -27.94 26.40 -21.57
CA LEU A 497 -28.86 25.37 -22.04
C LEU A 497 -30.27 25.93 -22.33
N GLU A 498 -30.53 27.23 -22.14
CA GLU A 498 -31.74 27.89 -22.66
C GLU A 498 -31.70 28.06 -24.19
N SER A 499 -30.50 28.10 -24.79
CA SER A 499 -30.35 28.03 -26.25
C SER A 499 -30.69 26.62 -26.76
N GLU A 500 -31.60 26.56 -27.73
CA GLU A 500 -32.06 25.29 -28.32
C GLU A 500 -30.93 24.57 -29.06
N ASP A 501 -30.07 25.31 -29.75
CA ASP A 501 -28.91 24.74 -30.46
C ASP A 501 -27.91 24.11 -29.48
N LYS A 502 -27.57 24.81 -28.39
CA LYS A 502 -26.67 24.29 -27.34
C LYS A 502 -27.29 23.11 -26.60
N LEU A 503 -28.59 23.16 -26.32
CA LEU A 503 -29.31 22.04 -25.70
C LEU A 503 -29.32 20.82 -26.63
N LEU A 504 -29.56 21.00 -27.93
CA LEU A 504 -29.53 19.91 -28.90
C LEU A 504 -28.16 19.25 -28.98
N LEU A 505 -27.08 20.04 -29.05
CA LEU A 505 -25.71 19.51 -29.02
C LEU A 505 -25.45 18.70 -27.74
N PHE A 506 -25.84 19.25 -26.58
CA PHE A 506 -25.69 18.56 -25.31
C PHE A 506 -26.47 17.23 -25.27
N VAL A 507 -27.71 17.23 -25.76
CA VAL A 507 -28.56 16.02 -25.87
C VAL A 507 -27.88 14.93 -26.69
N GLN A 508 -27.33 15.27 -27.86
CA GLN A 508 -26.67 14.31 -28.75
C GLN A 508 -25.50 13.58 -28.06
N HIS A 509 -24.76 14.27 -27.20
CA HIS A 509 -23.68 13.65 -26.43
C HIS A 509 -24.18 12.80 -25.26
N VAL A 510 -25.25 13.22 -24.57
CA VAL A 510 -25.82 12.47 -23.43
C VAL A 510 -26.53 11.20 -23.90
N GLU A 511 -27.25 11.23 -25.01
CA GLU A 511 -27.95 10.05 -25.57
C GLU A 511 -27.00 8.93 -26.02
N ALA A 512 -25.74 9.27 -26.31
CA ALA A 512 -24.72 8.29 -26.67
C ALA A 512 -24.18 7.53 -25.45
N LEU A 513 -24.53 7.93 -24.23
CA LEU A 513 -24.07 7.32 -22.99
C LEU A 513 -25.00 6.19 -22.53
N PRO A 514 -24.49 5.21 -21.76
CA PRO A 514 -25.32 4.32 -20.95
C PRO A 514 -26.24 5.11 -20.01
N ASP A 515 -27.37 4.52 -19.63
CA ASP A 515 -28.39 5.16 -18.78
C ASP A 515 -27.86 5.68 -17.44
N TYR A 516 -27.03 4.89 -16.76
CA TYR A 516 -26.39 5.28 -15.51
C TYR A 516 -25.43 6.46 -15.67
N ASP A 517 -24.69 6.53 -16.79
CA ASP A 517 -23.76 7.62 -17.09
C ASP A 517 -24.53 8.89 -17.47
N ALA A 518 -25.61 8.75 -18.23
CA ALA A 518 -26.50 9.86 -18.56
C ALA A 518 -27.12 10.47 -17.29
N GLU A 519 -27.64 9.64 -16.37
CA GLU A 519 -28.15 10.13 -15.08
C GLU A 519 -27.06 10.88 -14.28
N ARG A 520 -25.84 10.33 -14.23
CA ARG A 520 -24.71 10.95 -13.54
C ARG A 520 -24.30 12.29 -14.14
N VAL A 521 -24.35 12.44 -15.46
CA VAL A 521 -24.06 13.73 -16.14
C VAL A 521 -25.14 14.78 -15.87
N LEU A 522 -26.41 14.38 -15.83
CA LEU A 522 -27.53 15.28 -15.62
C LEU A 522 -27.64 15.77 -14.17
N TYR A 523 -27.23 14.94 -13.21
CA TYR A 523 -27.43 15.21 -11.78
C TYR A 523 -26.74 16.50 -11.27
N PRO A 524 -25.48 16.82 -11.63
CA PRO A 524 -24.85 18.08 -11.23
C PRO A 524 -25.56 19.33 -11.79
N ILE A 525 -26.28 19.20 -12.91
CA ILE A 525 -26.94 20.31 -13.59
C ILE A 525 -28.37 20.50 -13.05
N TRP A 526 -29.19 19.45 -13.03
CA TRP A 526 -30.61 19.58 -12.66
C TRP A 526 -30.97 18.92 -11.33
N GLY A 527 -30.05 18.18 -10.71
CA GLY A 527 -30.35 17.29 -9.59
C GLY A 527 -31.08 16.04 -10.06
N HIS A 528 -31.93 15.49 -9.20
CA HIS A 528 -32.75 14.33 -9.56
C HIS A 528 -33.62 14.58 -10.79
N THR A 529 -33.84 13.53 -11.57
CA THR A 529 -34.55 13.56 -12.86
C THR A 529 -35.98 14.08 -12.75
N GLU A 530 -36.64 14.04 -11.58
CA GLU A 530 -37.97 14.64 -11.41
C GLU A 530 -37.97 16.16 -11.63
N LYS A 531 -36.87 16.83 -11.29
CA LYS A 531 -36.72 18.28 -11.56
C LYS A 531 -36.65 18.56 -13.05
N LEU A 532 -35.93 17.73 -13.80
CA LEU A 532 -35.85 17.82 -15.26
C LEU A 532 -37.21 17.51 -15.91
N ALA A 533 -37.94 16.51 -15.42
CA ALA A 533 -39.30 16.19 -15.86
C ALA A 533 -40.29 17.33 -15.59
N ALA A 534 -40.19 17.99 -14.43
CA ALA A 534 -41.01 19.16 -14.12
C ALA A 534 -40.72 20.35 -15.05
N LEU A 535 -39.46 20.53 -15.48
CA LEU A 535 -39.08 21.53 -16.48
C LEU A 535 -39.64 21.17 -17.86
N ALA A 536 -39.51 19.91 -18.30
CA ALA A 536 -40.05 19.44 -19.58
C ALA A 536 -41.56 19.65 -19.70
N ARG A 537 -42.33 19.41 -18.63
CA ARG A 537 -43.80 19.64 -18.61
C ARG A 537 -44.19 21.10 -18.81
N LYS A 538 -43.33 22.05 -18.42
CA LYS A 538 -43.57 23.49 -18.53
C LYS A 538 -43.01 24.11 -19.81
N ALA A 539 -42.13 23.40 -20.52
CA ALA A 539 -41.51 23.86 -21.75
C ALA A 539 -42.46 23.78 -22.95
N LYS A 540 -42.22 24.63 -23.95
CA LYS A 540 -42.85 24.57 -25.28
C LYS A 540 -41.93 23.85 -26.27
N GLU A 541 -42.46 23.44 -27.41
CA GLU A 541 -41.65 22.90 -28.50
C GLU A 541 -40.78 24.00 -29.15
N PRO A 542 -39.57 23.68 -29.63
CA PRO A 542 -38.92 22.35 -29.67
C PRO A 542 -38.18 21.95 -28.38
N ARG A 543 -37.98 22.88 -27.44
CA ARG A 543 -37.26 22.65 -26.17
C ARG A 543 -37.82 21.47 -25.36
N LYS A 544 -39.15 21.33 -25.30
CA LYS A 544 -39.80 20.22 -24.59
C LYS A 544 -39.34 18.85 -25.11
N GLY A 545 -39.31 18.64 -26.42
CA GLY A 545 -38.81 17.39 -27.03
C GLY A 545 -37.37 17.09 -26.65
N LEU A 546 -36.49 18.11 -26.61
CA LEU A 546 -35.09 17.95 -26.21
C LEU A 546 -34.92 17.54 -24.74
N LEU A 547 -35.71 18.12 -23.83
CA LEU A 547 -35.66 17.76 -22.41
C LEU A 547 -36.19 16.34 -22.15
N LEU A 548 -37.18 15.88 -22.92
CA LEU A 548 -37.69 14.50 -22.84
C LEU A 548 -36.64 13.49 -23.30
N ARG A 549 -35.88 13.81 -24.35
CA ARG A 549 -34.76 12.99 -24.83
C ARG A 549 -33.68 12.77 -23.76
N LEU A 550 -33.36 13.80 -22.96
CA LEU A 550 -32.45 13.64 -21.82
C LEU A 550 -33.00 12.70 -20.74
N LEU A 551 -34.31 12.73 -20.47
CA LEU A 551 -34.95 11.83 -19.51
C LEU A 551 -34.97 10.39 -19.99
N GLU A 552 -35.23 10.19 -21.27
CA GLU A 552 -35.16 8.87 -21.93
C GLU A 552 -33.74 8.31 -21.86
N ALA A 553 -32.73 9.14 -22.16
CA ALA A 553 -31.32 8.76 -22.05
C ALA A 553 -30.94 8.31 -20.64
N ALA A 554 -31.53 8.91 -19.59
CA ALA A 554 -31.32 8.51 -18.19
C ALA A 554 -32.21 7.33 -17.72
N GLY A 555 -32.87 6.61 -18.63
CA GLY A 555 -33.71 5.47 -18.31
C GLY A 555 -35.03 5.82 -17.60
N LYS A 556 -35.48 7.09 -17.70
CA LYS A 556 -36.71 7.61 -17.09
C LYS A 556 -37.69 8.05 -18.18
N ALA A 557 -38.20 7.10 -18.95
CA ALA A 557 -39.29 7.32 -19.91
C ALA A 557 -40.67 7.33 -19.23
#